data_AF-A0A7C5T4H2-F1
#
_entry.id   AF-A0A7C5T4H2-F1
#
_cell.length_a   1.000
_cell.length_b   1.000
_cell.length_c   1.000
_cell.angle_alpha   90.00
_cell.angle_beta   90.00
_cell.angle_gamma   90.00
#
_symmetry.space_group_name_H-M   'P 1'
#
loop_
_entity.id
_entity.type
_entity.pdbx_description
1 polymer ?
#
loop_
_entity_poly.entity_id
_entity_poly.type
_entity_poly.pdbx_seq_one_letter_code
_entity_poly.pdbx_strand_id
1 'polypeptide(L)'
;MAALSEVGPGESVEVVEVAAGRGLKARLEQLGIFPGSLVEVLVNNGGHVLIRARGAVISLSRGIASKIFVRRVQQERPAVEGLSSAEHRP
;
A
#
# COMPACT_ATOMS: atom_id res chain seq x y z
N MET A 1 -2.08 14.73 -2.56
CA MET A 1 -1.39 13.87 -1.56
C MET A 1 -2.35 13.67 -0.41
N ALA A 2 -2.33 12.50 0.23
CA ALA A 2 -3.17 12.18 1.39
C ALA A 2 -2.33 11.46 2.45
N ALA A 3 -2.79 11.45 3.70
CA ALA A 3 -2.17 10.60 4.72
C ALA A 3 -2.60 9.14 4.50
N LEU A 4 -1.72 8.18 4.80
CA LEU A 4 -2.02 6.76 4.66
C LEU A 4 -3.25 6.34 5.50
N SER A 5 -3.52 7.03 6.62
CA SER A 5 -4.70 6.82 7.45
C SER A 5 -6.04 7.19 6.77
N GLU A 6 -6.01 7.90 5.66
CA GLU A 6 -7.20 8.36 4.92
C GLU A 6 -7.46 7.51 3.66
N VAL A 7 -6.55 6.59 3.33
CA VAL A 7 -6.63 5.75 2.13
C VAL A 7 -7.57 4.58 2.38
N GLY A 8 -8.48 4.31 1.44
CA GLY A 8 -9.43 3.22 1.53
C GLY A 8 -8.77 1.85 1.33
N PRO A 9 -9.39 0.76 1.82
CA PRO A 9 -8.93 -0.59 1.55
C PRO A 9 -9.01 -0.92 0.04
N GLY A 10 -8.09 -1.76 -0.44
CA GLY A 10 -7.93 -2.14 -1.85
C GLY A 10 -7.15 -1.13 -2.69
N GLU A 11 -6.78 0.03 -2.14
CA GLU A 11 -5.99 1.02 -2.87
C GLU A 11 -4.49 0.72 -2.77
N SER A 12 -3.81 0.76 -3.92
CA SER A 12 -2.34 0.79 -4.01
C SER A 12 -1.85 2.23 -4.05
N VAL A 13 -0.88 2.56 -3.22
CA VAL A 13 -0.33 3.91 -3.08
C VAL A 13 1.20 3.88 -3.00
N GLU A 14 1.83 4.95 -3.44
CA GLU A 14 3.26 5.17 -3.28
C GLU A 14 3.51 6.12 -2.10
N VAL A 15 4.41 5.73 -1.22
CA VAL A 15 4.87 6.59 -0.12
C VAL A 15 5.72 7.71 -0.69
N VAL A 16 5.38 8.95 -0.37
CA VAL A 16 6.12 10.13 -0.82
C VAL A 16 6.94 10.73 0.32
N GLU A 17 6.42 10.69 1.54
CA GLU A 17 7.11 11.24 2.71
C GLU A 17 6.71 10.51 3.99
N VAL A 18 7.64 10.44 4.95
CA VAL A 18 7.38 10.00 6.32
C VAL A 18 7.72 11.16 7.28
N ALA A 19 6.71 11.83 7.83
CA ALA A 19 6.87 12.94 8.78
C ALA A 19 7.08 12.41 10.22
N ALA A 20 8.25 11.82 10.46
CA ALA A 20 8.64 11.27 11.76
C ALA A 20 10.12 11.51 12.11
N GLY A 21 10.45 11.36 13.39
CA GLY A 21 11.84 11.37 13.85
C GLY A 21 12.64 10.17 13.36
N ARG A 22 13.97 10.25 13.49
CA ARG A 22 14.93 9.27 12.94
C ARG A 22 14.64 7.81 13.31
N GLY A 23 14.33 7.53 14.58
CA GLY A 23 14.10 6.16 15.04
C GLY A 23 12.89 5.49 14.37
N LEU A 24 11.77 6.21 14.25
CA LEU A 24 10.57 5.68 13.60
C LEU A 24 10.78 5.56 12.08
N LYS A 25 11.46 6.52 11.44
CA LYS A 25 11.84 6.42 10.02
C LYS A 25 12.66 5.17 9.74
N ALA A 26 13.74 4.95 10.49
CA ALA A 26 14.59 3.76 10.33
C ALA A 26 13.81 2.45 10.53
N ARG A 27 12.90 2.41 11.52
CA ARG A 27 12.04 1.24 11.73
C ARG A 27 11.09 0.99 10.56
N LEU A 28 10.47 2.04 10.02
CA LEU A 28 9.57 1.93 8.86
C LEU A 28 10.33 1.47 7.61
N GLU A 29 11.54 2.01 7.38
CA GLU A 29 12.41 1.61 6.26
C GLU A 29 12.77 0.12 6.32
N GLN A 30 13.12 -0.40 7.49
CA GLN A 30 13.38 -1.84 7.71
C GLN A 30 12.16 -2.71 7.37
N LEU A 31 10.95 -2.18 7.58
CA LEU A 31 9.70 -2.84 7.26
C LEU A 31 9.28 -2.65 5.79
N GLY A 32 10.09 -1.95 4.98
CA GLY A 32 9.81 -1.71 3.57
C GLY A 32 8.91 -0.50 3.29
N ILE A 33 8.77 0.41 4.26
CA ILE A 33 7.97 1.63 4.15
C ILE A 33 8.93 2.84 4.12
N PHE A 34 9.13 3.42 2.94
CA PHE A 34 10.07 4.52 2.71
C PHE A 34 9.65 5.33 1.48
N PRO A 35 10.08 6.58 1.29
CA PRO A 35 9.77 7.33 0.08
C PRO A 35 10.12 6.56 -1.20
N GLY A 36 9.14 6.41 -2.10
CA GLY A 36 9.19 5.60 -3.32
C GLY A 36 8.67 4.16 -3.15
N SER A 37 8.38 3.70 -1.93
CA SER A 37 7.85 2.35 -1.71
C SER A 37 6.37 2.26 -2.08
N LEU A 38 5.99 1.20 -2.80
CA LEU A 38 4.58 0.86 -3.04
C LEU A 38 4.01 0.05 -1.88
N VAL A 39 2.82 0.44 -1.44
CA VAL A 39 2.06 -0.25 -0.39
C VAL A 39 0.60 -0.42 -0.81
N GLU A 40 0.02 -1.55 -0.43
CA GLU A 40 -1.39 -1.85 -0.63
C GLU A 40 -2.11 -1.73 0.71
N VAL A 41 -3.22 -1.00 0.76
CA VAL A 41 -4.05 -0.92 1.97
C VAL A 41 -5.00 -2.10 2.01
N LEU A 42 -4.86 -2.97 3.00
CA LEU A 42 -5.71 -4.15 3.17
C LEU A 42 -6.92 -3.84 4.04
N VAL A 43 -6.71 -3.10 5.14
CA VAL A 43 -7.76 -2.72 6.09
C VAL A 43 -7.54 -1.29 6.56
N ASN A 44 -8.61 -0.49 6.57
CA ASN A 44 -8.66 0.81 7.23
C ASN A 44 -10.06 1.03 7.80
N ASN A 45 -10.28 0.66 9.06
CA ASN A 45 -11.59 0.69 9.74
C ASN A 45 -11.60 1.61 10.98
N GLY A 46 -10.64 2.54 11.09
CA GLY A 46 -10.55 3.51 12.18
C GLY A 46 -9.69 3.08 13.38
N GLY A 47 -9.43 1.77 13.59
CA GLY A 47 -8.57 1.30 14.67
C GLY A 47 -7.08 1.27 14.31
N HIS A 48 -6.76 0.61 13.20
CA HIS A 48 -5.40 0.49 12.67
C HIS A 48 -5.47 0.42 11.14
N VAL A 49 -4.34 0.69 10.49
CA VAL A 49 -4.18 0.52 9.05
C VAL A 49 -3.34 -0.71 8.82
N LEU A 50 -3.93 -1.73 8.20
CA LEU A 50 -3.21 -2.93 7.78
C LEU A 50 -2.76 -2.73 6.33
N ILE A 51 -1.46 -2.82 6.09
CA ILE A 51 -0.89 -2.66 4.76
C ILE A 51 -0.06 -3.88 4.35
N ARG A 52 0.10 -4.06 3.04
CA ARG A 52 1.14 -4.91 2.48
C ARG A 52 2.28 -4.04 1.97
N ALA A 53 3.49 -4.27 2.49
CA ALA A 53 4.72 -3.65 2.01
C ALA A 53 5.76 -4.75 1.75
N ARG A 54 6.37 -4.76 0.56
CA ARG A 54 7.34 -5.80 0.15
C ARG A 54 6.87 -7.24 0.42
N GLY A 55 5.59 -7.51 0.21
CA GLY A 55 4.97 -8.83 0.44
C GLY A 55 4.63 -9.15 1.91
N ALA A 56 5.12 -8.38 2.89
CA ALA A 56 4.80 -8.54 4.30
C ALA A 56 3.54 -7.74 4.69
N VAL A 57 2.72 -8.31 5.57
CA VAL A 57 1.53 -7.64 6.13
C VAL A 57 1.91 -6.96 7.44
N ILE A 58 1.70 -5.65 7.53
CA ILE A 58 2.12 -4.81 8.65
C ILE A 58 0.92 -4.04 9.18
N SER A 59 0.72 -4.08 10.50
CA SER A 59 -0.27 -3.25 11.19
C SER A 59 0.36 -1.96 11.67
N LEU A 60 -0.22 -0.83 11.29
CA LEU A 60 0.18 0.50 11.71
C LEU A 60 -0.91 1.11 12.58
N SER A 61 -0.52 1.67 13.72
CA SER A 61 -1.44 2.50 14.49
C SER A 61 -1.83 3.74 13.69
N ARG A 62 -3.01 4.29 13.95
CA ARG A 62 -3.52 5.46 13.22
C ARG A 62 -2.56 6.66 13.31
N GLY A 63 -1.90 6.86 14.45
CA GLY A 63 -0.93 7.94 14.64
C GLY A 63 0.41 7.75 13.91
N ILE A 64 0.77 6.51 13.54
CA ILE A 64 1.90 6.26 12.63
C ILE A 64 1.44 6.48 11.19
N ALA A 65 0.28 5.92 10.81
CA ALA A 65 -0.26 6.05 9.47
C ALA A 65 -0.55 7.50 9.07
N SER A 66 -0.96 8.36 10.01
CA SER A 66 -1.19 9.79 9.76
C SER A 66 0.08 10.59 9.45
N LYS A 67 1.27 10.01 9.67
CA LYS A 67 2.57 10.63 9.38
C LYS A 67 3.15 10.18 8.05
N ILE A 68 2.51 9.24 7.36
CA ILE A 68 2.98 8.69 6.10
C ILE A 68 2.15 9.33 5.00
N PHE A 69 2.77 10.18 4.20
CA PHE A 69 2.12 10.85 3.08
C PHE A 69 2.30 10.03 1.82
N VAL A 70 1.21 9.88 1.07
CA VAL A 70 1.16 9.01 -0.10
C VAL A 70 0.51 9.69 -1.30
N ARG A 71 0.76 9.12 -2.48
CA ARG A 71 0.01 9.41 -3.71
C ARG A 71 -0.57 8.12 -4.26
N ARG A 72 -1.76 8.22 -4.87
CA ARG A 72 -2.37 7.11 -5.59
C ARG A 72 -1.50 6.75 -6.79
N VAL A 73 -1.23 5.46 -6.95
CA VAL A 73 -0.67 4.95 -8.20
C VAL A 73 -1.84 4.51 -9.06
N GLN A 74 -1.91 5.03 -10.29
CA GLN A 74 -2.82 4.48 -11.28
C GLN A 74 -2.28 3.10 -11.63
N GLN A 75 -2.89 2.04 -11.09
CA GLN A 75 -2.63 0.71 -11.58
C GLN A 75 -3.26 0.61 -12.95
N GLU A 76 -2.46 0.81 -13.99
CA GLU A 76 -2.77 0.32 -15.32
C GLU A 76 -2.91 -1.19 -15.19
N ARG A 77 -4.16 -1.68 -15.18
CA ARG A 77 -4.44 -3.11 -15.14
C ARG A 77 -3.66 -3.72 -16.30
N PRO A 78 -2.73 -4.67 -16.10
CA PRO A 78 -2.37 -5.52 -17.21
C PRO A 78 -3.67 -6.23 -17.59
N ALA A 79 -4.13 -5.92 -18.80
CA ALA A 79 -5.19 -6.65 -19.44
C ALA A 79 -4.76 -8.12 -19.45
N VAL A 80 -5.41 -8.95 -18.61
CA VAL A 80 -5.44 -10.38 -18.86
C VAL A 80 -6.39 -10.61 -20.03
N GLU A 81 -5.96 -10.16 -21.21
CA GLU A 81 -6.53 -10.57 -22.48
C GLU A 81 -6.16 -12.02 -22.73
N GLY A 82 -7.22 -12.85 -22.82
CA GLY A 82 -7.29 -14.04 -23.65
C GLY A 82 -6.26 -15.13 -23.42
N LEU A 83 -6.68 -16.24 -22.81
CA LEU A 83 -6.39 -17.62 -23.26
C LEU A 83 -7.15 -18.62 -22.39
N SER A 84 -8.41 -18.87 -22.75
CA SER A 84 -8.99 -20.22 -22.70
C SER A 84 -10.16 -20.32 -23.69
N SER A 85 -9.90 -19.95 -24.94
CA SER A 85 -10.57 -20.55 -26.08
C SER A 85 -9.61 -21.57 -26.67
N ALA A 86 -9.69 -22.80 -26.20
CA ALA A 86 -9.29 -23.99 -26.94
C ALA A 86 -10.13 -25.16 -26.42
N GLU A 87 -11.24 -25.44 -27.10
CA GLU A 87 -11.39 -26.66 -27.92
C GLU A 87 -12.06 -27.80 -27.14
N HIS A 88 -13.40 -27.79 -27.18
CA HIS A 88 -14.15 -29.05 -27.24
C HIS A 88 -15.03 -28.98 -28.49
N ARG A 89 -14.42 -29.34 -29.63
CA ARG A 89 -15.11 -29.66 -30.90
C ARG A 89 -15.65 -31.11 -30.76
N PRO A 90 -16.80 -31.42 -31.38
CA PRO A 90 -17.83 -32.34 -30.88
C PRO A 90 -17.52 -33.81 -31.09
#